data_AF-A0A9Q8PEA5-F1
#
_entry.id   AF-A0A9Q8PEA5-F1
#
_cell.length_a   1.000
_cell.length_b   1.000
_cell.length_c   1.000
_cell.angle_alpha   90.00
_cell.angle_beta   90.00
_cell.angle_gamma   90.00
#
_symmetry.space_group_name_H-M   'P 1'
#
loop_
_entity.id
_entity.type
_entity.pdbx_description
1 polymer ?
#
loop_
_entity_poly.entity_id
_entity_poly.type
_entity_poly.pdbx_seq_one_letter_code
_entity_poly.pdbx_strand_id
1 'polypeptide(L)'
;MSLSNPLHKHNSNKGRRTTFTIAIAIAIAIAIAIAIAIAIAIAIAIQTLSRDTPALGHTSTPTAMASTQPSSGPSTSTIAVATVGVVATGLLAYAFYFDHKRRSDPEFRKTLKKQHKKVQKISEESAKASEREQKQKIRQVVDEANDEGFPRDPEDTEAYFMQEVARGESMCTDGSDPVDAALCFYKALKVYPQPRELISIYDKTVPKPILDILAEMIAVDPSISVTGSSGPGSDAGSAGNVE
;
A
#
# COMPACT_ATOMS: atom_id res chain seq x y z
N MET A 1 -26.73 13.95 -37.08
CA MET A 1 -26.48 15.07 -36.14
C MET A 1 -27.50 15.00 -35.02
N SER A 2 -27.10 14.58 -33.83
CA SER A 2 -27.89 14.83 -32.62
C SER A 2 -26.92 14.99 -31.46
N LEU A 3 -26.63 16.26 -31.13
CA LEU A 3 -25.82 16.68 -30.00
C LEU A 3 -26.71 16.70 -28.76
N SER A 4 -26.45 15.80 -27.81
CA SER A 4 -27.08 15.82 -26.49
C SER A 4 -26.04 16.25 -25.46
N ASN A 5 -26.21 17.48 -24.98
CA ASN A 5 -25.39 18.14 -23.95
C ASN A 5 -25.54 17.45 -22.58
N PRO A 6 -24.47 17.24 -21.79
CA PRO A 6 -24.60 16.73 -20.43
C PRO A 6 -24.80 17.86 -19.41
N LEU A 7 -25.93 17.79 -18.69
CA LEU A 7 -26.32 18.68 -17.61
C LEU A 7 -25.33 18.63 -16.43
N HIS A 8 -24.86 19.81 -16.03
CA HIS A 8 -23.92 20.04 -14.95
C HIS A 8 -24.53 19.66 -13.58
N LYS A 9 -24.13 18.52 -13.02
CA LYS A 9 -24.58 18.04 -11.71
C LYS A 9 -23.89 18.83 -10.58
N HIS A 10 -24.61 19.81 -10.03
CA HIS A 10 -24.13 20.70 -8.97
C HIS A 10 -23.74 19.91 -7.70
N ASN A 11 -22.50 20.11 -7.24
CA ASN A 11 -21.82 19.34 -6.19
C ASN A 11 -22.28 19.74 -4.77
N SER A 12 -23.36 19.12 -4.29
CA SER A 12 -23.92 19.28 -2.93
C SER A 12 -23.01 18.82 -1.78
N ASN A 13 -21.82 18.27 -2.07
CA ASN A 13 -20.94 17.68 -1.05
C ASN A 13 -20.03 18.70 -0.38
N LYS A 14 -19.93 19.93 -0.92
CA LYS A 14 -19.05 20.99 -0.39
C LYS A 14 -19.59 21.61 0.90
N GLY A 15 -20.90 21.85 0.99
CA GLY A 15 -21.54 22.48 2.17
C GLY A 15 -21.58 21.60 3.43
N ARG A 16 -21.58 20.27 3.27
CA ARG A 16 -21.57 19.35 4.41
C ARG A 16 -20.18 19.21 5.05
N ARG A 17 -19.10 19.39 4.26
CA ARG A 17 -17.72 19.35 4.76
C ARG A 17 -17.33 20.59 5.55
N THR A 18 -17.86 21.76 5.18
CA THR A 18 -17.62 23.02 5.89
C THR A 18 -18.30 23.03 7.26
N THR A 19 -19.52 22.48 7.38
CA THR A 19 -20.20 22.39 8.68
C THR A 19 -19.49 21.43 9.65
N PHE A 20 -18.96 20.29 9.16
CA PHE A 20 -18.21 19.36 10.02
C PHE A 20 -16.86 19.93 10.48
N THR A 21 -16.15 20.66 9.62
CA THR A 21 -14.86 21.28 10.00
C THR A 21 -15.05 22.39 11.01
N ILE A 22 -16.09 23.21 10.87
CA ILE A 22 -16.45 24.26 11.85
C ILE A 22 -16.85 23.63 13.20
N ALA A 23 -17.66 22.56 13.19
CA ALA A 23 -18.06 21.87 14.43
C ALA A 23 -16.85 21.26 15.17
N ILE A 24 -15.89 20.69 14.45
CA ILE A 24 -14.66 20.14 15.04
C ILE A 24 -13.79 21.26 15.63
N ALA A 25 -13.64 22.38 14.93
CA ALA A 25 -12.86 23.52 15.42
C ALA A 25 -13.47 24.11 16.71
N ILE A 26 -14.80 24.23 16.79
CA ILE A 26 -15.50 24.70 17.98
C ILE A 26 -15.31 23.73 19.16
N ALA A 27 -15.42 22.42 18.91
CA ALA A 27 -15.22 21.41 19.95
C ALA A 27 -13.78 21.43 20.52
N ILE A 28 -12.77 21.61 19.66
CA ILE A 28 -11.36 21.75 20.08
C ILE A 28 -11.17 23.02 20.90
N ALA A 29 -11.74 24.16 20.48
CA ALA A 29 -11.64 25.42 21.20
C ALA A 29 -12.27 25.33 22.61
N ILE A 30 -13.43 24.69 22.73
CA ILE A 30 -14.09 24.47 24.03
C ILE A 30 -13.24 23.57 24.94
N ALA A 31 -12.66 22.48 24.40
CA ALA A 31 -11.81 21.58 25.17
C ALA A 31 -10.54 22.28 25.69
N ILE A 32 -9.91 23.13 24.87
CA ILE A 32 -8.75 23.94 25.28
C ILE A 32 -9.14 24.92 26.39
N ALA A 33 -10.29 25.60 26.26
CA ALA A 33 -10.75 26.54 27.29
C ALA A 33 -11.00 25.86 28.64
N ILE A 34 -11.62 24.67 28.63
CA ILE A 34 -11.86 23.88 29.85
C ILE A 34 -10.54 23.44 30.48
N ALA A 35 -9.57 22.97 29.68
CA ALA A 35 -8.27 22.55 30.17
C ALA A 35 -7.50 23.71 30.84
N ILE A 36 -7.52 24.90 30.23
CA ILE A 36 -6.91 26.11 30.79
C ILE A 36 -7.60 26.50 32.12
N ALA A 37 -8.94 26.45 32.18
CA ALA A 37 -9.68 26.78 33.40
C ALA A 37 -9.34 25.83 34.56
N ILE A 38 -9.22 24.53 34.27
CA ILE A 38 -8.82 23.52 35.28
C ILE A 38 -7.38 23.78 35.74
N ALA A 39 -6.45 24.06 34.82
CA ALA A 39 -5.05 24.35 35.17
C ALA A 39 -4.92 25.58 36.07
N ILE A 40 -5.67 26.64 35.78
CA ILE A 40 -5.71 27.86 36.61
C ILE A 40 -6.30 27.56 37.99
N ALA A 41 -7.40 26.80 38.08
CA ALA A 41 -8.01 26.42 39.35
C ALA A 41 -7.05 25.62 40.25
N ILE A 42 -6.30 24.68 39.66
CA ILE A 42 -5.28 23.91 40.37
C ILE A 42 -4.13 24.81 40.84
N ALA A 43 -3.64 25.72 39.99
CA ALA A 43 -2.57 26.64 40.35
C ALA A 43 -2.98 27.56 41.52
N ILE A 44 -4.20 28.08 41.51
CA ILE A 44 -4.76 28.88 42.60
C ILE A 44 -4.85 28.04 43.89
N ALA A 45 -5.35 26.81 43.80
CA ALA A 45 -5.46 25.91 44.96
C ALA A 45 -4.09 25.62 45.60
N ILE A 46 -3.05 25.40 44.80
CA ILE A 46 -1.67 25.20 45.29
C ILE A 46 -1.15 26.48 45.98
N GLN A 47 -1.37 27.65 45.38
CA GLN A 47 -0.93 28.94 45.94
C GLN A 47 -1.62 29.25 47.27
N THR A 48 -2.87 28.82 47.46
CA THR A 48 -3.62 28.99 48.71
C THR A 48 -3.14 28.05 49.82
N LEU A 49 -2.68 26.85 49.49
CA LEU A 49 -2.15 25.91 50.49
C LEU A 49 -0.76 26.32 51.03
N SER A 50 0.01 27.10 50.28
CA SER A 50 1.33 27.57 50.72
C SER A 50 1.31 28.81 51.64
N ARG A 51 0.15 29.41 51.92
CA ARG A 51 0.05 30.62 52.77
C ARG A 51 -0.15 30.35 54.25
N ASP A 52 -0.47 29.13 54.65
CA ASP A 52 -0.73 28.77 56.05
C ASP A 52 0.43 27.96 56.66
N THR A 53 1.62 28.55 56.74
CA THR A 53 2.68 28.09 57.66
C THR A 53 2.90 29.14 58.75
N PRO A 54 2.23 29.04 59.91
CA PRO A 54 2.53 29.91 61.05
C PRO A 54 3.91 29.56 61.63
N ALA A 55 4.79 30.56 61.69
CA ALA A 55 6.14 30.43 62.20
C ALA A 55 6.24 30.69 63.72
N LEU A 56 6.96 29.78 64.40
CA LEU A 56 7.80 29.91 65.61
C LEU A 56 7.17 30.01 67.02
N GLY A 57 7.67 29.15 67.93
CA GLY A 57 7.74 29.48 69.37
C GLY A 57 7.79 28.36 70.43
N HIS A 58 8.96 27.75 70.65
CA HIS A 58 9.56 27.21 71.90
C HIS A 58 8.94 26.06 72.74
N THR A 59 9.85 25.09 73.02
CA THR A 59 10.16 24.27 74.22
C THR A 59 9.12 23.81 75.27
N SER A 60 9.44 22.61 75.80
CA SER A 60 9.10 21.94 77.08
C SER A 60 7.91 20.96 77.15
N THR A 61 8.24 19.68 77.34
CA THR A 61 7.48 18.57 77.98
C THR A 61 7.30 18.81 79.49
N PRO A 62 6.48 18.06 80.29
CA PRO A 62 5.75 16.80 80.01
C PRO A 62 4.30 16.66 80.59
N THR A 63 3.68 15.49 80.34
CA THR A 63 2.65 14.77 81.14
C THR A 63 1.19 15.26 81.11
N ALA A 64 0.29 14.47 80.49
CA ALA A 64 -0.94 13.94 81.12
C ALA A 64 -1.85 13.17 80.13
N MET A 65 -2.18 11.93 80.51
CA MET A 65 -3.48 11.24 80.45
C MET A 65 -4.23 11.04 79.12
N ALA A 66 -4.63 9.78 78.94
CA ALA A 66 -5.45 9.23 77.87
C ALA A 66 -6.82 9.94 77.70
N SER A 67 -7.24 10.14 76.46
CA SER A 67 -8.65 10.30 76.07
C SER A 67 -8.86 9.74 74.67
N THR A 68 -9.75 8.76 74.59
CA THR A 68 -10.22 8.08 73.38
C THR A 68 -11.21 9.00 72.66
N GLN A 69 -10.97 9.36 71.40
CA GLN A 69 -12.06 9.75 70.50
C GLN A 69 -11.72 9.50 69.01
N PRO A 70 -12.59 8.81 68.26
CA PRO A 70 -12.41 8.58 66.83
C PRO A 70 -13.04 9.73 66.04
N SER A 71 -12.24 10.50 65.29
CA SER A 71 -12.78 11.34 64.22
C SER A 71 -11.72 11.64 63.17
N SER A 72 -11.20 10.60 62.54
CA SER A 72 -10.46 10.76 61.30
C SER A 72 -11.46 10.98 60.17
N GLY A 73 -11.89 12.24 59.98
CA GLY A 73 -12.49 12.64 58.71
C GLY A 73 -11.52 12.31 57.56
N PRO A 74 -12.00 11.99 56.36
CA PRO A 74 -11.12 11.61 55.27
C PRO A 74 -10.12 12.74 55.01
N SER A 75 -8.83 12.41 55.11
CA SER A 75 -7.76 13.37 54.88
C SER A 75 -7.91 13.99 53.49
N THR A 76 -7.54 15.27 53.34
CA THR A 76 -7.60 15.99 52.06
C THR A 76 -6.88 15.24 50.93
N SER A 77 -5.82 14.50 51.26
CA SER A 77 -5.12 13.58 50.35
C SER A 77 -6.02 12.43 49.86
N THR A 78 -6.80 11.82 50.75
CA THR A 78 -7.77 10.77 50.39
C THR A 78 -8.86 11.31 49.46
N ILE A 79 -9.35 12.53 49.72
CA ILE A 79 -10.36 13.18 48.87
C ILE A 79 -9.76 13.55 47.50
N ALA A 80 -8.52 14.06 47.46
CA ALA A 80 -7.82 14.38 46.23
C ALA A 80 -7.55 13.15 45.35
N VAL A 81 -7.09 12.04 45.95
CA VAL A 81 -6.86 10.78 45.22
C VAL A 81 -8.18 10.20 44.70
N ALA A 82 -9.24 10.21 45.51
CA ALA A 82 -10.55 9.71 45.10
C ALA A 82 -11.13 10.52 43.93
N THR A 83 -11.04 11.85 43.98
CA THR A 83 -11.54 12.72 42.91
C THR A 83 -10.74 12.57 41.61
N VAL A 84 -9.41 12.50 41.68
CA VAL A 84 -8.56 12.23 40.51
C VAL A 84 -8.88 10.87 39.88
N GLY A 85 -9.07 9.83 40.70
CA GLY A 85 -9.46 8.50 40.21
C GLY A 85 -10.78 8.52 39.44
N VAL A 86 -11.82 9.15 39.99
CA VAL A 86 -13.14 9.25 39.34
C VAL A 86 -13.07 10.03 38.03
N VAL A 87 -12.32 11.14 37.99
CA VAL A 87 -12.16 11.94 36.77
C VAL A 87 -11.40 11.17 35.70
N ALA A 88 -10.30 10.50 36.07
CA ALA A 88 -9.51 9.69 35.13
C ALA A 88 -10.35 8.53 34.54
N THR A 89 -11.12 7.83 35.36
CA THR A 89 -12.01 6.75 34.90
C THR A 89 -13.13 7.29 34.00
N GLY A 90 -13.73 8.43 34.35
CA GLY A 90 -14.76 9.07 33.51
C GLY A 90 -14.23 9.48 32.14
N LEU A 91 -13.01 10.04 32.08
CA LEU A 91 -12.35 10.40 30.83
C LEU A 91 -12.01 9.17 29.98
N LEU A 92 -11.51 8.09 30.60
CA LEU A 92 -11.21 6.83 29.90
C LEU A 92 -12.49 6.17 29.36
N ALA A 93 -13.56 6.12 30.18
CA ALA A 93 -14.85 5.58 29.75
C ALA A 93 -15.44 6.40 28.59
N TYR A 94 -15.33 7.73 28.65
CA TYR A 94 -15.77 8.60 27.56
C TYR A 94 -14.91 8.43 26.30
N ALA A 95 -13.59 8.28 26.43
CA ALA A 95 -12.70 8.01 25.30
C ALA A 95 -13.05 6.68 24.60
N PHE A 96 -13.30 5.62 25.39
CA PHE A 96 -13.78 4.33 24.87
C PHE A 96 -15.13 4.45 24.17
N TYR A 97 -16.10 5.13 24.79
CA TYR A 97 -17.41 5.38 24.18
C TYR A 97 -17.29 6.17 22.88
N PHE A 98 -16.48 7.23 22.87
CA PHE A 98 -16.30 8.10 21.72
C PHE A 98 -15.59 7.39 20.56
N ASP A 99 -14.54 6.59 20.84
CA ASP A 99 -13.89 5.76 19.82
C ASP A 99 -14.85 4.70 19.27
N HIS A 100 -15.67 4.07 20.13
CA HIS A 100 -16.69 3.11 19.70
C HIS A 100 -17.79 3.77 18.86
N LYS A 101 -18.29 4.94 19.26
CA LYS A 101 -19.30 5.70 18.53
C LYS A 101 -18.78 6.14 17.15
N ARG A 102 -17.53 6.59 17.08
CA ARG A 102 -16.87 6.95 15.81
C ARG A 102 -16.65 5.75 14.88
N ARG A 103 -16.32 4.58 15.43
CA ARG A 103 -16.08 3.36 14.63
C ARG A 103 -17.36 2.63 14.22
N SER A 104 -18.48 2.87 14.89
CA SER A 104 -19.78 2.26 14.62
C SER A 104 -20.62 2.99 13.57
N ASP A 105 -20.15 4.11 13.02
CA ASP A 105 -20.88 4.85 11.99
C ASP A 105 -20.99 4.07 10.66
N PRO A 106 -22.22 3.80 10.17
CA PRO A 106 -22.43 3.03 8.95
C PRO A 106 -21.88 3.73 7.69
N GLU A 107 -21.86 5.06 7.67
CA GLU A 107 -21.26 5.83 6.58
C GLU A 107 -19.74 5.66 6.52
N PHE A 108 -19.04 5.58 7.66
CA PHE A 108 -17.59 5.35 7.71
C PHE A 108 -17.22 3.99 7.11
N ARG A 109 -17.98 2.94 7.45
CA ARG A 109 -17.80 1.60 6.86
C ARG A 109 -18.06 1.59 5.35
N LYS A 110 -19.08 2.33 4.88
CA LYS A 110 -19.35 2.49 3.44
C LYS A 110 -18.22 3.24 2.74
N THR A 111 -17.65 4.28 3.35
CA THR A 111 -16.53 5.02 2.77
C THR A 111 -15.26 4.18 2.69
N LEU A 112 -14.95 3.38 3.72
CA LEU A 112 -13.80 2.47 3.68
C LEU A 112 -13.96 1.41 2.60
N LYS A 113 -15.13 0.76 2.49
CA LYS A 113 -15.39 -0.20 1.41
C LYS A 113 -15.23 0.43 0.02
N LYS A 114 -15.73 1.66 -0.17
CA LYS A 114 -15.55 2.42 -1.42
C LYS A 114 -14.08 2.75 -1.69
N GLN A 115 -13.32 3.14 -0.67
CA GLN A 115 -11.90 3.42 -0.79
C GLN A 115 -11.09 2.17 -1.11
N HIS A 116 -11.29 1.06 -0.39
CA HIS A 116 -10.66 -0.23 -0.69
C HIS A 116 -10.95 -0.69 -2.11
N LYS A 117 -12.21 -0.63 -2.56
CA LYS A 117 -12.58 -0.98 -3.94
C LYS A 117 -11.93 -0.03 -4.96
N LYS A 118 -11.77 1.25 -4.64
CA LYS A 118 -11.10 2.20 -5.53
C LYS A 118 -9.60 1.94 -5.60
N VAL A 119 -8.94 1.66 -4.48
CA VAL A 119 -7.51 1.31 -4.43
C VAL A 119 -7.26 0.01 -5.19
N GLN A 120 -8.08 -1.03 -4.97
CA GLN A 120 -7.98 -2.30 -5.71
C GLN A 120 -8.17 -2.11 -7.21
N LYS A 121 -9.18 -1.33 -7.63
CA LYS A 121 -9.37 -1.01 -9.05
C LYS A 121 -8.19 -0.25 -9.65
N ILE A 122 -7.65 0.73 -8.92
CA ILE A 122 -6.48 1.49 -9.38
C ILE A 122 -5.26 0.57 -9.46
N SER A 123 -5.04 -0.33 -8.50
CA SER A 123 -3.92 -1.27 -8.54
C SER A 123 -4.05 -2.30 -9.66
N GLU A 124 -5.27 -2.78 -9.93
CA GLU A 124 -5.54 -3.68 -11.07
C GLU A 124 -5.38 -2.95 -12.40
N GLU A 125 -5.85 -1.71 -12.51
CA GLU A 125 -5.71 -0.89 -13.71
C GLU A 125 -4.25 -0.50 -13.95
N SER A 126 -3.49 -0.16 -12.90
CA SER A 126 -2.07 0.13 -13.01
C SER A 126 -1.26 -1.12 -13.38
N ALA A 127 -1.59 -2.29 -12.82
CA ALA A 127 -0.95 -3.55 -13.19
C ALA A 127 -1.22 -3.91 -14.66
N LYS A 128 -2.47 -3.76 -15.12
CA LYS A 128 -2.82 -3.97 -16.54
C LYS A 128 -2.20 -2.92 -17.46
N ALA A 129 -2.05 -1.68 -17.00
CA ALA A 129 -1.37 -0.64 -17.75
C ALA A 129 0.13 -0.95 -17.88
N SER A 130 0.80 -1.33 -16.79
CA SER A 130 2.21 -1.72 -16.83
C SER A 130 2.45 -2.96 -17.70
N GLU A 131 1.55 -3.95 -17.66
CA GLU A 131 1.61 -5.11 -18.56
C GLU A 131 1.48 -4.67 -20.03
N ARG A 132 0.54 -3.77 -20.36
CA ARG A 132 0.38 -3.26 -21.73
C ARG A 132 1.58 -2.46 -22.20
N GLU A 133 2.13 -1.61 -21.34
CA GLU A 133 3.33 -0.82 -21.63
C GLU A 133 4.54 -1.73 -21.86
N GLN A 134 4.71 -2.76 -21.03
CA GLN A 134 5.77 -3.76 -21.20
C GLN A 134 5.61 -4.49 -22.54
N LYS A 135 4.40 -4.93 -22.88
CA LYS A 135 4.11 -5.58 -24.18
C LYS A 135 4.36 -4.67 -25.37
N GLN A 136 4.05 -3.38 -25.25
CA GLN A 136 4.33 -2.39 -26.30
C GLN A 136 5.82 -2.17 -26.47
N LYS A 137 6.58 -2.05 -25.36
CA LYS A 137 8.04 -2.02 -25.38
C LYS A 137 8.61 -3.24 -26.07
N ILE A 138 8.16 -4.45 -25.69
CA ILE A 138 8.62 -5.72 -26.27
C ILE A 138 8.42 -5.72 -27.79
N ARG A 139 7.24 -5.31 -28.27
CA ARG A 139 6.97 -5.22 -29.72
C ARG A 139 7.91 -4.23 -30.41
N GLN A 140 8.04 -3.03 -29.84
CA GLN A 140 8.89 -1.99 -30.41
C GLN A 140 10.36 -2.43 -30.54
N VAL A 141 10.91 -3.05 -29.49
CA VAL A 141 12.32 -3.49 -29.51
C VAL A 141 12.55 -4.67 -30.45
N VAL A 142 11.56 -5.55 -30.62
CA VAL A 142 11.61 -6.65 -31.60
C VAL A 142 11.53 -6.12 -33.03
N ASP A 143 10.63 -5.17 -33.29
CA ASP A 143 10.49 -4.53 -34.60
C ASP A 143 11.79 -3.80 -34.97
N GLU A 144 12.37 -3.04 -34.03
CA GLU A 144 13.67 -2.37 -34.21
C GLU A 144 14.81 -3.36 -34.50
N ALA A 145 14.89 -4.46 -33.74
CA ALA A 145 15.89 -5.50 -33.98
C ALA A 145 15.73 -6.19 -35.35
N ASN A 146 14.50 -6.31 -35.85
CA ASN A 146 14.22 -6.86 -37.16
C ASN A 146 14.57 -5.87 -38.29
N ASP A 147 14.38 -4.57 -38.07
CA ASP A 147 14.72 -3.51 -39.01
C ASP A 147 16.25 -3.29 -39.14
N GLU A 148 17.01 -3.46 -38.04
CA GLU A 148 18.49 -3.41 -38.05
C GLU A 148 19.11 -4.46 -38.99
N GLY A 149 18.41 -5.58 -39.18
CA GLY A 149 18.89 -6.71 -39.97
C GLY A 149 19.98 -7.52 -39.25
N PHE A 150 20.24 -8.72 -39.78
CA PHE A 150 21.16 -9.69 -39.20
C PHE A 150 22.33 -9.98 -40.15
N PRO A 151 23.55 -10.23 -39.63
CA PRO A 151 24.67 -10.70 -40.44
C PRO A 151 24.29 -11.97 -41.22
N ARG A 152 24.76 -12.06 -42.48
CA ARG A 152 24.49 -13.22 -43.36
C ARG A 152 25.71 -14.09 -43.61
N ASP A 153 26.91 -13.57 -43.36
CA ASP A 153 28.16 -14.32 -43.51
C ASP A 153 28.37 -15.23 -42.30
N PRO A 154 28.78 -16.49 -42.51
CA PRO A 154 28.84 -17.49 -41.44
C PRO A 154 29.81 -17.11 -40.32
N GLU A 155 30.93 -16.46 -40.65
CA GLU A 155 31.94 -15.99 -39.69
C GLU A 155 31.41 -14.86 -38.81
N ASP A 156 30.74 -13.86 -39.43
CA ASP A 156 30.12 -12.75 -38.70
C ASP A 156 28.90 -13.19 -37.89
N THR A 157 28.17 -14.20 -38.37
CA THR A 157 26.99 -14.78 -37.72
C THR A 157 27.38 -15.48 -36.41
N GLU A 158 28.47 -16.26 -36.42
CA GLU A 158 28.98 -16.92 -35.21
C GLU A 158 29.50 -15.89 -34.19
N ALA A 159 30.24 -14.89 -34.64
CA ALA A 159 30.73 -13.82 -33.76
C ALA A 159 29.57 -13.03 -33.12
N TYR A 160 28.56 -12.67 -33.92
CA TYR A 160 27.36 -11.98 -33.45
C TYR A 160 26.58 -12.82 -32.44
N PHE A 161 26.40 -14.11 -32.72
CA PHE A 161 25.75 -15.05 -31.79
C PHE A 161 26.46 -15.08 -30.44
N MET A 162 27.78 -15.26 -30.43
CA MET A 162 28.55 -15.35 -29.19
C MET A 162 28.52 -14.04 -28.40
N GLN A 163 28.55 -12.90 -29.09
CA GLN A 163 28.45 -11.58 -28.48
C GLN A 163 27.07 -11.37 -27.83
N GLU A 164 25.98 -11.68 -28.52
CA GLU A 164 24.62 -11.50 -27.99
C GLU A 164 24.34 -12.45 -26.82
N VAL A 165 24.80 -13.71 -26.87
CA VAL A 165 24.68 -14.64 -25.74
C VAL A 165 25.45 -14.15 -24.52
N ALA A 166 26.71 -13.75 -24.69
CA ALA A 166 27.52 -13.24 -23.58
C ALA A 166 26.91 -11.97 -22.96
N ARG A 167 26.36 -11.08 -23.79
CA ARG A 167 25.65 -9.87 -23.35
C ARG A 167 24.37 -10.20 -22.60
N GLY A 168 23.57 -11.12 -23.12
CA GLY A 168 22.34 -11.59 -22.46
C GLY A 168 22.63 -12.23 -21.10
N GLU A 169 23.67 -13.06 -21.01
CA GLU A 169 24.10 -13.67 -19.75
C GLU A 169 24.60 -12.65 -18.72
N SER A 170 25.39 -11.65 -19.14
CA SER A 170 25.81 -10.54 -18.25
C SER A 170 24.59 -9.77 -17.73
N MET A 171 23.60 -9.50 -18.58
CA MET A 171 22.38 -8.79 -18.16
C MET A 171 21.55 -9.60 -17.17
N CYS A 172 21.60 -10.94 -17.24
CA CYS A 172 20.96 -11.81 -16.25
C CYS A 172 21.61 -11.70 -14.86
N THR A 173 22.93 -11.45 -14.78
CA THR A 173 23.65 -11.34 -13.50
C THR A 173 23.60 -9.92 -12.91
N ASP A 174 23.60 -8.91 -13.76
CA ASP A 174 23.74 -7.51 -13.34
C ASP A 174 22.41 -6.90 -12.87
N GLY A 175 21.29 -7.62 -13.03
CA GLY A 175 19.95 -7.15 -12.66
C GLY A 175 19.44 -6.04 -13.58
N SER A 176 19.92 -6.04 -14.83
CA SER A 176 19.48 -5.11 -15.89
C SER A 176 18.01 -5.35 -16.29
N ASP A 177 17.45 -4.50 -17.16
CA ASP A 177 16.06 -4.67 -17.62
C ASP A 177 15.87 -6.09 -18.24
N PRO A 178 14.96 -6.92 -17.71
CA PRO A 178 14.70 -8.26 -18.26
C PRO A 178 14.32 -8.26 -19.73
N VAL A 179 13.76 -7.15 -20.24
CA VAL A 179 13.41 -7.01 -21.65
C VAL A 179 14.66 -6.92 -22.53
N ASP A 180 15.69 -6.20 -22.10
CA ASP A 180 16.94 -6.05 -22.86
C ASP A 180 17.73 -7.37 -22.88
N ALA A 181 17.73 -8.10 -21.76
CA ALA A 181 18.33 -9.43 -21.69
C ALA A 181 17.64 -10.42 -22.65
N ALA A 182 16.30 -10.42 -22.67
CA ALA A 182 15.52 -11.26 -23.57
C ALA A 182 15.77 -10.90 -25.05
N LEU A 183 15.97 -9.62 -25.36
CA LEU A 183 16.28 -9.16 -26.71
C LEU A 183 17.62 -9.73 -27.23
N CYS A 184 18.64 -9.82 -26.38
CA CYS A 184 19.91 -10.44 -26.76
C CYS A 184 19.74 -11.93 -27.12
N PHE A 185 18.97 -12.69 -26.32
CA PHE A 185 18.67 -14.09 -26.62
C PHE A 185 17.79 -14.24 -27.87
N TYR A 186 16.86 -13.31 -28.12
CA TYR A 186 16.07 -13.26 -29.34
C TYR A 186 16.95 -13.04 -30.59
N LYS A 187 17.89 -12.10 -30.52
CA LYS A 187 18.87 -11.84 -31.59
C LYS A 187 19.72 -13.08 -31.87
N ALA A 188 20.17 -13.77 -30.82
CA ALA A 188 20.91 -15.04 -30.95
C ALA A 188 20.07 -16.14 -31.62
N LEU A 189 18.77 -16.25 -31.31
CA LEU A 189 17.87 -17.23 -31.95
C LEU A 189 17.68 -16.98 -33.45
N LYS A 190 17.70 -15.72 -33.91
CA LYS A 190 17.53 -15.37 -35.33
C LYS A 190 18.67 -15.81 -36.22
N VAL A 191 19.89 -15.80 -35.68
CA VAL A 191 21.10 -16.16 -36.40
C VAL A 191 21.46 -17.64 -36.30
N TYR A 192 20.80 -18.38 -35.40
CA TYR A 192 21.10 -19.77 -35.14
C TYR A 192 20.33 -20.72 -36.10
N PRO A 193 21.00 -21.70 -36.73
CA PRO A 193 20.35 -22.58 -37.73
C PRO A 193 19.31 -23.53 -37.13
N GLN A 194 19.36 -23.81 -35.82
CA GLN A 194 18.47 -24.75 -35.13
C GLN A 194 17.86 -24.15 -33.84
N PRO A 195 16.95 -23.17 -33.93
CA PRO A 195 16.46 -22.42 -32.76
C PRO A 195 15.79 -23.30 -31.70
N ARG A 196 15.27 -24.48 -32.08
CA ARG A 196 14.64 -25.44 -31.17
C ARG A 196 15.63 -26.14 -30.23
N GLU A 197 16.88 -26.33 -30.65
CA GLU A 197 17.91 -26.87 -29.76
C GLU A 197 18.32 -25.81 -28.75
N LEU A 198 18.54 -24.58 -29.23
CA LEU A 198 18.99 -23.46 -28.42
C LEU A 198 17.98 -23.09 -27.32
N ILE A 199 16.68 -23.08 -27.62
CA ILE A 199 15.65 -22.81 -26.60
C ILE A 199 15.66 -23.85 -25.47
N SER A 200 15.99 -25.12 -25.76
CA SER A 200 16.05 -26.19 -24.76
C SER A 200 17.23 -26.04 -23.79
N ILE A 201 18.28 -25.32 -24.22
CA ILE A 201 19.42 -24.95 -23.38
C ILE A 201 19.01 -23.76 -22.51
N TYR A 202 18.39 -22.73 -23.10
CA TYR A 202 17.92 -21.55 -22.36
C TYR A 202 16.91 -21.89 -21.27
N ASP A 203 16.00 -22.84 -21.51
CA ASP A 203 15.07 -23.35 -20.49
C ASP A 203 15.76 -23.87 -19.22
N LYS A 204 17.04 -24.27 -19.31
CA LYS A 204 17.83 -24.81 -18.20
C LYS A 204 18.79 -23.79 -17.59
N THR A 205 19.28 -22.83 -18.36
CA THR A 205 20.35 -21.91 -17.94
C THR A 205 19.87 -20.50 -17.65
N VAL A 206 18.78 -20.04 -18.28
CA VAL A 206 18.28 -18.66 -18.19
C VAL A 206 17.16 -18.55 -17.13
N PRO A 207 17.10 -17.48 -16.32
CA PRO A 207 16.02 -17.26 -15.36
C PRO A 207 14.63 -17.18 -16.01
N LYS A 208 13.61 -17.78 -15.36
CA LYS A 208 12.21 -17.81 -15.83
C LYS A 208 11.63 -16.45 -16.24
N PRO A 209 11.84 -15.34 -15.51
CA PRO A 209 11.28 -14.04 -15.90
C PRO A 209 11.74 -13.56 -17.28
N ILE A 210 12.96 -13.93 -17.70
CA ILE A 210 13.53 -13.55 -19.00
C ILE A 210 13.00 -14.49 -20.09
N LEU A 211 12.85 -15.78 -19.78
CA LEU A 211 12.26 -16.76 -20.69
C LEU A 211 10.79 -16.44 -21.03
N ASP A 212 10.00 -15.99 -20.05
CA ASP A 212 8.61 -15.60 -20.28
C ASP A 212 8.51 -14.42 -21.26
N ILE A 213 9.42 -13.44 -21.15
CA ILE A 213 9.51 -12.30 -22.08
C ILE A 213 10.00 -12.75 -23.45
N LEU A 214 11.00 -13.64 -23.51
CA LEU A 214 11.50 -14.21 -24.76
C LEU A 214 10.40 -14.98 -25.51
N ALA A 215 9.57 -15.75 -24.80
CA ALA A 215 8.44 -16.44 -25.38
C ALA A 215 7.40 -15.45 -25.97
N GLU A 216 7.20 -14.30 -25.32
CA GLU A 216 6.37 -13.23 -25.86
C GLU A 216 6.99 -12.59 -27.12
N MET A 217 8.31 -12.37 -27.15
CA MET A 217 9.03 -11.89 -28.35
C MET A 217 8.88 -12.86 -29.53
N ILE A 218 9.04 -14.16 -29.29
CA ILE A 218 8.85 -15.22 -30.31
C ILE A 218 7.39 -15.26 -30.79
N ALA A 219 6.41 -15.06 -29.91
CA ALA A 219 5.00 -15.03 -30.31
C ALA A 219 4.65 -13.81 -31.17
N VAL A 220 5.39 -12.70 -31.02
CA VAL A 220 5.27 -11.51 -31.88
C VAL A 220 5.92 -11.73 -33.24
N ASP A 221 7.04 -12.47 -33.30
CA ASP A 221 7.75 -12.75 -34.54
C ASP A 221 7.57 -14.19 -35.06
N PRO A 222 6.70 -14.42 -36.07
CA PRO A 222 6.44 -15.75 -36.61
C PRO A 222 7.61 -16.34 -37.43
N SER A 223 8.68 -15.58 -37.70
CA SER A 223 9.85 -16.09 -38.43
C SER A 223 10.70 -17.06 -37.61
N ILE A 224 10.55 -17.06 -36.28
CA ILE A 224 11.15 -18.08 -35.40
C ILE A 224 10.13 -19.21 -35.21
N SER A 225 10.15 -20.22 -36.09
CA SER A 225 9.22 -21.34 -36.02
C SER A 225 9.60 -22.33 -34.90
N VAL A 226 9.22 -22.04 -33.66
CA VAL A 226 9.38 -22.95 -32.50
C VAL A 226 8.17 -23.90 -32.35
N THR A 227 7.05 -23.59 -33.00
CA THR A 227 5.85 -24.43 -33.00
C THR A 227 5.99 -25.58 -33.99
N GLY A 228 6.20 -26.79 -33.45
CA GLY A 228 5.86 -28.01 -34.18
C GLY A 228 4.37 -27.99 -34.55
N SER A 229 4.09 -28.26 -35.81
CA SER A 229 2.75 -28.46 -36.35
C SER A 229 1.88 -29.36 -35.46
N SER A 230 1.04 -28.75 -34.63
CA SER A 230 -0.25 -29.32 -34.22
C SER A 230 -1.29 -28.48 -34.94
N GLY A 231 -1.51 -28.80 -36.22
CA GLY A 231 -2.65 -28.25 -36.94
C GLY A 231 -3.96 -28.66 -36.24
N PRO A 232 -5.05 -27.91 -36.41
CA PRO A 232 -6.37 -28.40 -36.05
C PRO A 232 -6.63 -29.63 -36.94
N GLY A 233 -6.42 -30.82 -36.37
CA GLY A 233 -6.83 -32.07 -36.98
C GLY A 233 -8.33 -32.02 -37.20
N SER A 234 -8.70 -31.96 -38.47
CA SER A 234 -10.06 -32.08 -38.96
C SER A 234 -10.69 -33.37 -38.45
N ASP A 235 -11.43 -33.31 -37.35
CA ASP A 235 -12.35 -34.39 -36.97
C ASP A 235 -13.67 -34.18 -37.73
N ALA A 236 -13.58 -34.49 -39.03
CA ALA A 236 -14.71 -34.56 -39.93
C ALA A 236 -15.15 -36.03 -40.03
N GLY A 237 -16.16 -36.39 -39.23
CA GLY A 237 -17.20 -37.35 -39.55
C GLY A 237 -16.82 -38.79 -39.88
N SER A 238 -17.24 -39.71 -39.01
CA SER A 238 -17.77 -41.00 -39.47
C SER A 238 -18.91 -41.46 -38.57
N ALA A 239 -20.12 -41.32 -39.09
CA ALA A 239 -21.30 -42.03 -38.62
C ALA A 239 -21.27 -43.46 -39.19
N GLY A 240 -21.52 -44.46 -38.35
CA GLY A 240 -21.56 -45.85 -38.80
C GLY A 240 -21.89 -46.86 -37.70
N ASN A 241 -23.16 -46.91 -37.32
CA ASN A 241 -23.99 -48.11 -37.12
C ASN A 241 -23.32 -49.40 -36.60
N VAL A 242 -23.72 -49.89 -35.41
CA VAL A 242 -24.36 -51.22 -35.23
C VAL A 242 -24.97 -51.37 -33.83
N GLU A 243 -26.24 -51.79 -33.87
CA GLU A 243 -27.08 -52.54 -32.92
C GLU A 243 -26.48 -53.10 -31.62
#